data_AF-A0A357SY75-F1
#
_entry.id   AF-A0A357SY75-F1
#
_cell.length_a   1.000
_cell.length_b   1.000
_cell.length_c   1.000
_cell.angle_alpha   90.00
_cell.angle_beta   90.00
_cell.angle_gamma   90.00
#
_symmetry.space_group_name_H-M   'P 1'
#
loop_
_entity.id
_entity.type
_entity.pdbx_description
1 polymer ?
#
loop_
_entity_poly.entity_id
_entity_poly.type
_entity_poly.pdbx_seq_one_letter_code
_entity_poly.pdbx_strand_id
1 'polypeptide(L)'
;MKRSALLIFVALILILTATTTFKAASVETVSLWAMGVEGQNIGKLLPQFETANPGIKVKLQVIPWSAANDRLLTAVAGGTVPDLTQMGSTYMAQFTEAGALEDLTPYLAKSKTLKLNDFVEACTDLYVINGKPYGIPWYADTRFIFYRTDILEEIGYKNFPETWDEFIECCQKLRARGPEQYAVNMAAGNWQVTMNFIWANGARILDEQGRPAVTEDAFVDGVAWVADIFKNEYALLDTGGSNIRQDMASGR
;
A
#
# COMPACT_ATOMS: atom_id res chain seq x y z
N MET A 1 -58.90 57.91 51.39
CA MET A 1 -58.19 56.83 52.12
C MET A 1 -56.88 56.52 51.41
N LYS A 2 -55.77 56.77 52.12
CA LYS A 2 -54.36 56.28 52.00
C LYS A 2 -54.11 55.21 50.93
N ARG A 3 -53.05 55.27 50.10
CA ARG A 3 -51.65 55.04 50.53
C ARG A 3 -50.62 55.58 49.53
N SER A 4 -49.61 56.23 50.09
CA SER A 4 -48.34 56.62 49.49
C SER A 4 -47.28 55.51 49.63
N ALA A 5 -46.24 55.60 48.78
CA ALA A 5 -44.86 55.14 48.97
C ALA A 5 -44.56 53.63 48.95
N LEU A 6 -43.65 53.20 48.05
CA LEU A 6 -42.28 52.83 48.47
C LEU A 6 -41.35 52.72 47.24
N LEU A 7 -40.46 53.72 47.10
CA LEU A 7 -39.13 53.52 46.53
C LEU A 7 -38.41 52.46 47.35
N ILE A 8 -37.72 51.49 46.74
CA ILE A 8 -36.50 50.87 47.31
C ILE A 8 -35.72 50.19 46.17
N PHE A 9 -34.49 50.66 46.02
CA PHE A 9 -33.29 49.95 45.60
C PHE A 9 -33.12 49.51 44.14
N VAL A 10 -32.59 50.48 43.39
CA VAL A 10 -31.39 50.29 42.56
C VAL A 10 -30.33 49.51 43.36
N ALA A 11 -30.14 48.23 43.02
CA ALA A 11 -28.96 47.46 43.39
C ALA A 11 -28.63 46.46 42.27
N LEU A 12 -27.74 46.88 41.37
CA LEU A 12 -26.49 46.16 41.15
C LEU A 12 -26.59 44.63 41.02
N ILE A 13 -27.20 44.13 39.94
CA ILE A 13 -26.68 42.93 39.27
C ILE A 13 -26.70 43.19 37.76
N LEU A 14 -25.70 43.96 37.36
CA LEU A 14 -25.15 43.99 36.01
C LEU A 14 -24.50 42.62 35.77
N ILE A 15 -25.29 41.56 35.60
CA ILE A 15 -24.80 40.37 34.89
C ILE A 15 -24.77 40.80 33.43
N LEU A 16 -23.63 41.41 33.09
CA LEU A 16 -23.11 41.45 31.75
C LEU A 16 -23.10 39.98 31.30
N THR A 17 -24.15 39.54 30.62
CA THR A 17 -24.10 38.36 29.79
C THR A 17 -23.12 38.68 28.67
N ALA A 18 -21.84 38.58 28.97
CA ALA A 18 -20.84 38.24 27.99
C ALA A 18 -21.22 36.83 27.52
N THR A 19 -22.17 36.77 26.59
CA THR A 19 -22.29 35.65 25.68
C THR A 19 -21.01 35.64 24.87
N THR A 20 -19.94 35.12 25.46
CA THR A 20 -18.85 34.54 24.70
C THR A 20 -19.52 33.52 23.80
N THR A 21 -19.76 33.92 22.57
CA THR A 21 -20.17 33.01 21.52
C THR A 21 -18.98 32.09 21.37
N PHE A 22 -19.01 30.96 22.07
CA PHE A 22 -18.13 29.85 21.81
C PHE A 22 -18.49 29.45 20.38
N LYS A 23 -17.74 29.99 19.40
CA LYS A 23 -17.76 29.49 18.04
C LYS A 23 -17.22 28.08 18.19
N ALA A 24 -18.13 27.10 18.33
CA ALA A 24 -17.75 25.70 18.32
C ALA A 24 -16.85 25.55 17.10
N ALA A 25 -15.59 25.17 17.32
CA ALA A 25 -14.64 24.97 16.24
C ALA A 25 -15.34 24.02 15.26
N SER A 26 -15.57 24.48 14.04
CA SER A 26 -16.21 23.66 13.02
C SER A 26 -15.29 22.48 12.79
N VAL A 27 -15.76 21.29 13.17
CA VAL A 27 -15.02 20.06 12.96
C VAL A 27 -15.03 19.77 11.46
N GLU A 28 -13.84 19.77 10.87
CA GLU A 28 -13.65 19.44 9.46
C GLU A 28 -13.53 17.92 9.32
N THR A 29 -14.30 17.34 8.40
CA THR A 29 -14.24 15.90 8.14
C THR A 29 -13.44 15.65 6.88
N VAL A 30 -12.36 14.91 7.03
CA VAL A 30 -11.47 14.49 5.96
C VAL A 30 -11.81 13.04 5.60
N SER A 31 -12.16 12.80 4.34
CA SER A 31 -12.40 11.46 3.80
C SER A 31 -11.08 10.79 3.41
N LEU A 32 -10.86 9.57 3.90
CA LEU A 32 -9.66 8.79 3.65
C LEU A 32 -10.06 7.43 3.07
N TRP A 33 -9.56 7.10 1.88
CA TRP A 33 -9.62 5.74 1.36
C TRP A 33 -8.29 5.03 1.62
N ALA A 34 -8.35 3.85 2.23
CA ALA A 34 -7.17 3.02 2.46
C ALA A 34 -7.47 1.57 2.07
N MET A 35 -6.43 0.81 1.75
CA MET A 35 -6.55 -0.48 1.11
C MET A 35 -6.17 -1.61 2.06
N GLY A 36 -6.85 -2.74 1.92
CA GLY A 36 -6.45 -4.01 2.54
C GLY A 36 -6.30 -3.94 4.07
N VAL A 37 -5.28 -4.64 4.56
CA VAL A 37 -4.98 -4.75 5.99
C VAL A 37 -4.41 -3.44 6.54
N GLU A 38 -3.70 -2.69 5.72
CA GLU A 38 -3.15 -1.37 6.05
C GLU A 38 -4.29 -0.41 6.39
N GLY A 39 -5.36 -0.41 5.59
CA GLY A 39 -6.57 0.36 5.87
C GLY A 39 -7.24 -0.03 7.19
N GLN A 40 -7.27 -1.32 7.54
CA GLN A 40 -7.78 -1.76 8.84
C GLN A 40 -6.90 -1.30 10.00
N ASN A 41 -5.58 -1.28 9.81
CA ASN A 41 -4.61 -0.93 10.83
C ASN A 41 -4.51 0.59 11.05
N ILE A 42 -4.53 1.41 9.99
CA ILE A 42 -4.53 2.87 10.14
C ILE A 42 -5.75 3.36 10.92
N GLY A 43 -6.90 2.69 10.76
CA GLY A 43 -8.11 2.97 11.53
C GLY A 43 -7.90 2.91 13.05
N LYS A 44 -6.98 2.07 13.54
CA LYS A 44 -6.63 1.97 14.96
C LYS A 44 -5.80 3.17 15.46
N LEU A 45 -5.15 3.90 14.55
CA LEU A 45 -4.31 5.07 14.84
C LEU A 45 -5.09 6.39 14.75
N LEU A 46 -6.20 6.42 14.01
CA LEU A 46 -7.01 7.62 13.84
C LEU A 46 -7.50 8.25 15.16
N PRO A 47 -7.93 7.50 16.21
CA PRO A 47 -8.32 8.12 17.48
C PRO A 47 -7.22 8.96 18.12
N GLN A 48 -5.96 8.51 18.03
CA GLN A 48 -4.81 9.28 18.54
C GLN A 48 -4.61 10.55 17.72
N PHE A 49 -4.71 10.45 16.38
CA PHE A 49 -4.61 11.60 15.49
C PHE A 49 -5.72 12.64 15.77
N GLU A 50 -6.97 12.22 15.90
CA GLU A 50 -8.11 13.10 16.18
C GLU A 50 -8.05 13.72 17.58
N THR A 51 -7.46 13.01 18.56
CA THR A 51 -7.21 13.57 19.90
C THR A 51 -6.16 14.68 19.85
N ALA A 52 -5.10 14.49 19.06
CA ALA A 52 -4.07 15.50 18.86
C ALA A 52 -4.55 16.67 17.97
N ASN A 53 -5.59 16.46 17.16
CA ASN A 53 -6.13 17.42 16.20
C ASN A 53 -7.67 17.54 16.38
N PRO A 54 -8.15 18.16 17.47
CA PRO A 54 -9.58 18.14 17.84
C PRO A 54 -10.52 18.82 16.83
N GLY A 55 -9.99 19.59 15.89
CA GLY A 55 -10.74 20.20 14.79
C GLY A 55 -10.91 19.31 13.56
N ILE A 56 -10.30 18.11 13.54
CA ILE A 56 -10.31 17.22 12.37
C ILE A 56 -10.91 15.86 12.76
N LYS A 57 -11.80 15.36 11.92
CA LYS A 57 -12.30 13.98 11.94
C LYS A 57 -11.94 13.27 10.66
N VAL A 58 -11.61 11.98 10.75
CA VAL A 58 -11.22 11.18 9.59
C VAL A 58 -12.30 10.13 9.30
N LYS A 59 -12.96 10.26 8.16
CA LYS A 59 -13.91 9.26 7.65
C LYS A 59 -13.15 8.25 6.79
N LEU A 60 -12.75 7.16 7.42
CA LEU A 60 -12.03 6.05 6.77
C LEU A 60 -12.97 5.12 5.99
N GLN A 61 -12.59 4.79 4.76
CA GLN A 61 -13.16 3.71 3.97
C GLN A 61 -12.07 2.69 3.61
N VAL A 62 -12.25 1.44 4.03
CA VAL A 62 -11.33 0.35 3.70
C VAL A 62 -11.77 -0.33 2.41
N ILE A 63 -10.87 -0.41 1.42
CA ILE A 63 -11.14 -0.96 0.09
C ILE A 63 -10.24 -2.19 -0.15
N PRO A 64 -10.77 -3.32 -0.63
CA PRO A 64 -9.92 -4.45 -1.04
C PRO A 64 -9.00 -4.04 -2.20
N TRP A 65 -7.74 -4.47 -2.18
CA TRP A 65 -6.77 -4.16 -3.25
C TRP A 65 -7.26 -4.58 -4.64
N SER A 66 -7.98 -5.70 -4.73
CA SER A 66 -8.58 -6.21 -5.97
C SER A 66 -9.58 -5.27 -6.62
N ALA A 67 -10.18 -4.34 -5.87
CA ALA A 67 -11.14 -3.36 -6.36
C ALA A 67 -10.60 -1.92 -6.33
N ALA A 68 -9.36 -1.71 -5.90
CA ALA A 68 -8.83 -0.39 -5.60
C ALA A 68 -8.71 0.49 -6.86
N ASN A 69 -8.12 -0.02 -7.94
CA ASN A 69 -7.91 0.76 -9.17
C ASN A 69 -9.26 1.15 -9.81
N ASP A 70 -10.16 0.20 -10.03
CA ASP A 70 -11.49 0.46 -10.61
C ASP A 70 -12.31 1.46 -9.80
N ARG A 71 -12.25 1.38 -8.46
CA ARG A 71 -12.94 2.33 -7.59
C ARG A 71 -12.37 3.73 -7.69
N LEU A 72 -11.05 3.86 -7.72
CA LEU A 72 -10.40 5.17 -7.87
C LEU A 72 -10.71 5.77 -9.25
N LEU A 73 -10.63 4.99 -10.33
CA LEU A 73 -10.99 5.45 -11.67
C LEU A 73 -12.44 5.92 -11.76
N THR A 74 -13.36 5.14 -11.19
CA THR A 74 -14.79 5.52 -11.14
C THR A 74 -15.00 6.79 -10.33
N ALA A 75 -14.30 6.94 -9.20
CA ALA A 75 -14.40 8.12 -8.35
C ALA A 75 -13.87 9.38 -9.06
N VAL A 76 -12.75 9.27 -9.78
CA VAL A 76 -12.19 10.35 -10.59
C VAL A 76 -13.16 10.75 -11.70
N ALA A 77 -13.65 9.79 -12.48
CA ALA A 77 -14.60 10.06 -13.56
C ALA A 77 -15.91 10.67 -13.06
N GLY A 78 -16.37 10.27 -11.86
CA GLY A 78 -17.59 10.76 -11.24
C GLY A 78 -17.43 12.02 -10.37
N GLY A 79 -16.21 12.53 -10.18
CA GLY A 79 -15.96 13.67 -9.28
C GLY A 79 -16.29 13.40 -7.81
N THR A 80 -16.10 12.15 -7.36
CA THR A 80 -16.43 11.67 -6.00
C THR A 80 -15.21 11.11 -5.26
N VAL A 81 -14.03 11.63 -5.60
CA VAL A 81 -12.75 11.25 -4.98
C VAL A 81 -12.72 11.59 -3.49
N PRO A 82 -11.97 10.82 -2.67
CA PRO A 82 -11.71 11.19 -1.28
C PRO A 82 -10.71 12.36 -1.20
N ASP A 83 -10.62 12.98 -0.02
CA ASP A 83 -9.63 14.01 0.26
C ASP A 83 -8.20 13.42 0.32
N LEU A 84 -8.06 12.20 0.84
CA LEU A 84 -6.83 11.42 0.82
C LEU A 84 -7.09 9.98 0.40
N THR A 85 -6.13 9.38 -0.30
CA THR A 85 -6.14 7.95 -0.59
C THR A 85 -4.75 7.34 -0.43
N GLN A 86 -4.70 6.13 0.11
CA GLN A 86 -3.58 5.23 -0.16
C GLN A 86 -3.62 4.89 -1.65
N MET A 87 -2.46 4.92 -2.31
CA MET A 87 -2.33 4.60 -3.73
C MET A 87 -1.09 3.74 -3.95
N GLY A 88 -1.25 2.68 -4.74
CA GLY A 88 -0.10 1.89 -5.20
C GLY A 88 0.77 2.74 -6.11
N SER A 89 2.09 2.65 -5.96
CA SER A 89 3.06 3.37 -6.79
C SER A 89 2.83 3.16 -8.29
N THR A 90 2.41 1.96 -8.69
CA THR A 90 2.11 1.61 -10.08
C THR A 90 0.90 2.34 -10.68
N TYR A 91 0.07 2.99 -9.86
CA TYR A 91 -1.07 3.78 -10.34
C TYR A 91 -0.73 5.26 -10.53
N MET A 92 0.39 5.73 -9.97
CA MET A 92 0.72 7.15 -9.88
C MET A 92 0.72 7.86 -11.24
N ALA A 93 1.31 7.25 -12.27
CA ALA A 93 1.34 7.82 -13.62
C ALA A 93 -0.07 8.05 -14.18
N GLN A 94 -0.93 7.03 -14.13
CA GLN A 94 -2.31 7.07 -14.63
C GLN A 94 -3.13 8.20 -13.97
N PHE A 95 -3.06 8.33 -12.64
CA PHE A 95 -3.85 9.32 -11.92
C PHE A 95 -3.26 10.73 -12.00
N THR A 96 -1.94 10.85 -12.17
CA THR A 96 -1.29 12.15 -12.43
C THR A 96 -1.66 12.67 -13.82
N GLU A 97 -1.61 11.81 -14.85
CA GLU A 97 -2.02 12.17 -16.22
C GLU A 97 -3.51 12.54 -16.31
N ALA A 98 -4.36 11.87 -15.52
CA ALA A 98 -5.77 12.21 -15.39
C ALA A 98 -6.03 13.53 -14.63
N GLY A 99 -4.99 14.19 -14.09
CA GLY A 99 -5.12 15.41 -13.30
C GLY A 99 -5.83 15.20 -11.95
N ALA A 100 -5.83 13.97 -11.45
CA ALA A 100 -6.55 13.59 -10.23
C ALA A 100 -5.73 13.76 -8.95
N LEU A 101 -4.44 14.06 -9.06
CA LEU A 101 -3.51 14.18 -7.93
C LEU A 101 -3.02 15.62 -7.78
N GLU A 102 -2.98 16.09 -6.53
CA GLU A 102 -2.50 17.42 -6.16
C GLU A 102 -0.97 17.51 -6.23
N ASP A 103 -0.44 18.61 -6.77
CA ASP A 103 0.99 18.91 -6.73
C ASP A 103 1.41 19.26 -5.29
N LEU A 104 2.18 18.38 -4.65
CA LEU A 104 2.56 18.53 -3.25
C LEU A 104 3.72 19.52 -3.02
N THR A 105 4.30 20.08 -4.08
CA THR A 105 5.44 21.04 -3.99
C THR A 105 5.18 22.17 -3.00
N PRO A 106 4.04 22.88 -3.03
CA PRO A 106 3.78 24.00 -2.12
C PRO A 106 3.67 23.58 -0.65
N TYR A 107 3.24 22.35 -0.41
CA TYR A 107 3.04 21.79 0.93
C TYR A 107 4.38 21.33 1.53
N LEU A 108 5.19 20.62 0.74
CA LEU A 108 6.53 20.17 1.13
C LEU A 108 7.49 21.34 1.40
N ALA A 109 7.39 22.41 0.60
CA ALA A 109 8.17 23.64 0.83
C ALA A 109 7.90 24.28 2.21
N LYS A 110 6.65 24.17 2.71
CA LYS A 110 6.23 24.71 4.01
C LYS A 110 6.42 23.74 5.17
N SER A 111 6.57 22.45 4.88
CA SER A 111 6.70 21.43 5.92
C SER A 111 8.02 21.56 6.67
N LYS A 112 7.93 21.57 8.00
CA LYS A 112 9.10 21.55 8.90
C LYS A 112 9.54 20.15 9.29
N THR A 113 8.66 19.16 9.12
CA THR A 113 8.84 17.79 9.64
C THR A 113 8.91 16.73 8.55
N LEU A 114 8.48 17.05 7.32
CA LEU A 114 8.48 16.12 6.20
C LEU A 114 9.42 16.65 5.11
N LYS A 115 10.50 15.92 4.84
CA LYS A 115 11.38 16.13 3.69
C LYS A 115 11.45 14.83 2.90
N LEU A 116 11.29 14.89 1.57
CA LEU A 116 11.36 13.69 0.74
C LEU A 116 12.75 13.04 0.78
N ASN A 117 13.82 13.83 0.96
CA ASN A 117 15.18 13.30 1.07
C ASN A 117 15.44 12.52 2.37
N ASP A 118 14.50 12.49 3.32
CA ASP A 118 14.58 11.63 4.50
C ASP A 118 14.16 10.18 4.18
N PHE A 119 13.61 9.93 2.99
CA PHE A 119 13.18 8.62 2.52
C PHE A 119 14.23 8.00 1.58
N VAL A 120 14.13 6.68 1.38
CA VAL A 120 14.92 5.98 0.36
C VAL A 120 14.55 6.53 -1.02
N GLU A 121 15.54 6.98 -1.80
CA GLU A 121 15.37 7.63 -3.11
C GLU A 121 14.50 6.81 -4.07
N ALA A 122 14.75 5.50 -4.16
CA ALA A 122 13.96 4.60 -5.00
C ALA A 122 12.47 4.56 -4.62
N CYS A 123 12.11 4.89 -3.37
CA CYS A 123 10.71 4.99 -2.95
C CYS A 123 10.12 6.35 -3.30
N THR A 124 10.89 7.44 -3.22
CA THR A 124 10.40 8.78 -3.55
C THR A 124 10.20 8.98 -5.04
N ASP A 125 11.08 8.42 -5.87
CA ASP A 125 11.04 8.57 -7.33
C ASP A 125 9.74 8.04 -7.93
N LEU A 126 9.14 7.03 -7.30
CA LEU A 126 7.85 6.46 -7.70
C LEU A 126 6.67 7.44 -7.59
N TYR A 127 6.83 8.53 -6.83
CA TYR A 127 5.80 9.54 -6.60
C TYR A 127 6.17 10.91 -7.18
N VAL A 128 7.35 11.03 -7.81
CA VAL A 128 7.81 12.25 -8.49
C VAL A 128 7.63 12.07 -10.00
N ILE A 129 6.69 12.80 -10.58
CA ILE A 129 6.38 12.73 -12.02
C ILE A 129 6.66 14.09 -12.62
N ASN A 130 7.47 14.13 -13.68
CA ASN A 130 7.91 15.37 -14.33
C ASN A 130 8.52 16.38 -13.34
N GLY A 131 9.29 15.89 -12.37
CA GLY A 131 9.96 16.71 -11.35
C GLY A 131 9.05 17.25 -10.24
N LYS A 132 7.78 16.81 -10.17
CA LYS A 132 6.82 17.24 -9.16
C LYS A 132 6.35 16.06 -8.30
N PRO A 133 6.31 16.21 -6.96
CA PRO A 133 5.81 15.19 -6.07
C PRO A 133 4.27 15.20 -6.04
N TYR A 134 3.67 14.05 -6.34
CA TYR A 134 2.21 13.84 -6.30
C TYR A 134 1.79 12.87 -5.18
N GLY A 135 2.76 12.36 -4.41
CA GLY A 135 2.52 11.45 -3.31
C GLY A 135 3.64 11.52 -2.27
N ILE A 136 3.38 10.95 -1.11
CA ILE A 136 4.34 10.79 -0.02
C ILE A 136 4.48 9.29 0.24
N PRO A 137 5.69 8.71 0.20
CA PRO A 137 5.89 7.31 0.54
C PRO A 137 5.36 7.00 1.94
N TRP A 138 4.44 6.05 2.06
CA TRP A 138 3.91 5.60 3.35
C TRP A 138 4.65 4.36 3.87
N TYR A 139 4.80 3.36 3.00
CA TYR A 139 5.62 2.19 3.26
C TYR A 139 6.18 1.68 1.93
N ALA A 140 7.27 0.93 2.01
CA ALA A 140 7.83 0.21 0.87
C ALA A 140 7.42 -1.26 0.95
N ASP A 141 7.19 -1.86 -0.21
CA ASP A 141 6.91 -3.28 -0.35
C ASP A 141 7.91 -3.88 -1.36
N THR A 142 8.45 -5.05 -1.03
CA THR A 142 9.34 -5.82 -1.90
C THR A 142 9.10 -7.31 -1.68
N ARG A 143 9.68 -8.18 -2.52
CA ARG A 143 9.51 -9.64 -2.43
C ARG A 143 10.78 -10.27 -1.92
N PHE A 144 10.62 -11.23 -1.00
CA PHE A 144 11.68 -12.07 -0.48
C PHE A 144 11.25 -13.52 -0.54
N ILE A 145 12.23 -14.42 -0.62
CA ILE A 145 12.00 -15.85 -0.50
C ILE A 145 12.13 -16.23 0.98
N PHE A 146 11.05 -16.79 1.51
CA PHE A 146 11.07 -17.46 2.81
C PHE A 146 11.23 -18.96 2.58
N TYR A 147 12.11 -19.61 3.32
CA TYR A 147 12.42 -21.03 3.15
C TYR A 147 12.53 -21.75 4.49
N ARG A 148 12.38 -23.08 4.46
CA ARG A 148 12.52 -23.97 5.62
C ARG A 148 13.94 -24.53 5.67
N THR A 149 14.74 -24.04 6.62
CA THR A 149 16.16 -24.43 6.76
C THR A 149 16.32 -25.93 7.02
N ASP A 150 15.47 -26.51 7.87
CA ASP A 150 15.46 -27.93 8.19
C ASP A 150 15.16 -28.81 6.95
N ILE A 151 14.20 -28.40 6.13
CA ILE A 151 13.87 -29.09 4.88
C ILE A 151 15.00 -28.98 3.86
N LEU A 152 15.66 -27.81 3.76
CA LEU A 152 16.83 -27.65 2.90
C LEU A 152 18.00 -28.52 3.35
N GLU A 153 18.24 -28.61 4.66
CA GLU A 153 19.29 -29.46 5.23
C GLU A 153 19.05 -30.95 4.94
N GLU A 154 17.79 -31.42 5.00
CA GLU A 154 17.41 -32.80 4.64
C GLU A 154 17.83 -33.18 3.22
N ILE A 155 17.82 -32.22 2.29
CA ILE A 155 18.21 -32.42 0.88
C ILE A 155 19.65 -31.96 0.57
N GLY A 156 20.45 -31.68 1.61
CA GLY A 156 21.88 -31.40 1.51
C GLY A 156 22.26 -29.94 1.28
N TYR A 157 21.32 -28.99 1.39
CA TYR A 157 21.59 -27.56 1.29
C TYR A 157 21.81 -26.94 2.67
N LYS A 158 22.99 -26.34 2.90
CA LYS A 158 23.28 -25.58 4.13
C LYS A 158 22.78 -24.13 4.07
N ASN A 159 22.78 -23.57 2.87
CA ASN A 159 22.32 -22.21 2.57
C ASN A 159 21.31 -22.28 1.43
N PHE A 160 20.49 -21.23 1.32
CA PHE A 160 19.64 -21.05 0.15
C PHE A 160 20.52 -20.93 -1.12
N PRO A 161 20.11 -21.53 -2.26
CA PRO A 161 20.86 -21.46 -3.52
C PRO A 161 21.06 -20.02 -4.00
N GLU A 162 22.24 -19.72 -4.55
CA GLU A 162 22.62 -18.35 -4.94
C GLU A 162 22.45 -18.11 -6.45
N THR A 163 22.30 -19.18 -7.24
CA THR A 163 22.10 -19.13 -8.69
C THR A 163 20.80 -19.79 -9.13
N TRP A 164 20.34 -19.43 -10.32
CA TRP A 164 19.12 -20.03 -10.89
C TRP A 164 19.24 -21.53 -11.14
N ASP A 165 20.41 -21.99 -11.58
CA ASP A 165 20.65 -23.42 -11.82
C ASP A 165 20.62 -24.21 -10.51
N GLU A 166 21.29 -23.71 -9.46
CA GLU A 166 21.22 -24.30 -8.11
C GLU A 166 19.81 -24.26 -7.55
N PHE A 167 19.05 -23.20 -7.82
CA PHE A 167 17.66 -23.09 -7.39
C PHE A 167 16.77 -24.15 -8.08
N ILE A 168 16.96 -24.40 -9.36
CA ILE A 168 16.24 -25.47 -10.08
C ILE A 168 16.66 -26.86 -9.56
N GLU A 169 17.95 -27.11 -9.31
CA GLU A 169 18.40 -28.36 -8.67
C GLU A 169 17.77 -28.53 -7.28
N CYS A 170 17.71 -27.46 -6.49
CA CYS A 170 17.03 -27.45 -5.20
C CYS A 170 15.55 -27.80 -5.35
N CYS A 171 14.85 -27.20 -6.33
CA CYS A 171 13.45 -27.50 -6.60
C CYS A 171 13.22 -28.97 -6.97
N GLN A 172 14.11 -29.56 -7.78
CA GLN A 172 14.06 -30.98 -8.13
C GLN A 172 14.18 -31.87 -6.89
N LYS A 173 15.13 -31.59 -5.99
CA LYS A 173 15.30 -32.36 -4.75
C LYS A 173 14.12 -32.19 -3.80
N LEU A 174 13.57 -30.98 -3.69
CA LEU A 174 12.37 -30.72 -2.87
C LEU A 174 11.15 -31.50 -3.40
N ARG A 175 10.92 -31.46 -4.73
CA ARG A 175 9.83 -32.20 -5.38
C ARG A 175 9.97 -33.71 -5.20
N ALA A 176 11.19 -34.23 -5.21
CA ALA A 176 11.47 -35.66 -5.03
C ALA A 176 11.13 -36.21 -3.63
N ARG A 177 10.84 -35.34 -2.64
CA ARG A 177 10.42 -35.75 -1.28
C ARG A 177 9.05 -36.42 -1.26
N GLY A 178 8.17 -36.14 -2.24
CA GLY A 178 6.90 -36.84 -2.38
C GLY A 178 5.86 -36.09 -3.20
N PRO A 179 4.76 -36.76 -3.61
CA PRO A 179 3.77 -36.22 -4.54
C PRO A 179 3.06 -34.95 -4.04
N GLU A 180 2.92 -34.78 -2.72
CA GLU A 180 2.32 -33.60 -2.09
C GLU A 180 3.37 -32.61 -1.57
N GLN A 181 4.61 -32.67 -2.04
CA GLN A 181 5.69 -31.77 -1.65
C GLN A 181 6.04 -30.86 -2.83
N TYR A 182 5.99 -29.56 -2.58
CA TYR A 182 6.29 -28.52 -3.57
C TYR A 182 7.55 -27.77 -3.15
N ALA A 183 8.28 -27.26 -4.13
CA ALA A 183 9.49 -26.49 -3.88
C ALA A 183 9.19 -25.03 -3.55
N VAL A 184 8.15 -24.46 -4.19
CA VAL A 184 7.83 -23.03 -4.13
C VAL A 184 6.34 -22.84 -4.01
N ASN A 185 5.90 -22.02 -3.06
CA ASN A 185 4.53 -21.50 -3.06
C ASN A 185 4.50 -20.20 -3.89
N MET A 186 4.04 -20.29 -5.14
CA MET A 186 3.93 -19.16 -6.06
C MET A 186 2.57 -19.18 -6.77
N ALA A 187 1.79 -18.12 -6.62
CA ALA A 187 0.51 -17.97 -7.31
C ALA A 187 0.74 -17.51 -8.77
N ALA A 188 0.38 -18.34 -9.74
CA ALA A 188 0.59 -18.06 -11.17
C ALA A 188 -0.05 -16.75 -11.65
N GLY A 189 -1.22 -16.39 -11.09
CA GLY A 189 -1.93 -15.14 -11.43
C GLY A 189 -1.39 -13.89 -10.73
N ASN A 190 -0.41 -14.02 -9.83
CA ASN A 190 0.15 -12.88 -9.10
C ASN A 190 1.34 -12.31 -9.89
N TRP A 191 1.05 -11.32 -10.74
CA TRP A 191 2.06 -10.69 -11.59
C TRP A 191 3.20 -10.06 -10.78
N GLN A 192 2.94 -9.58 -9.56
CA GLN A 192 3.97 -9.01 -8.71
C GLN A 192 5.00 -10.06 -8.28
N VAL A 193 4.60 -11.32 -8.11
CA VAL A 193 5.57 -12.39 -7.81
C VAL A 193 6.30 -12.82 -9.08
N THR A 194 5.57 -13.05 -10.18
CA THR A 194 6.18 -13.55 -11.41
C THR A 194 7.13 -12.54 -12.05
N MET A 195 6.82 -11.23 -12.03
CA MET A 195 7.72 -10.20 -12.59
C MET A 195 9.06 -10.09 -11.88
N ASN A 196 9.16 -10.43 -10.59
CA ASN A 196 10.45 -10.39 -9.89
C ASN A 196 11.44 -11.39 -10.52
N PHE A 197 10.97 -12.57 -10.93
CA PHE A 197 11.81 -13.56 -11.61
C PHE A 197 12.18 -13.11 -13.03
N ILE A 198 11.25 -12.49 -13.75
CA ILE A 198 11.51 -11.97 -15.10
C ILE A 198 12.53 -10.83 -15.08
N TRP A 199 12.40 -9.87 -14.16
CA TRP A 199 13.38 -8.80 -13.99
C TRP A 199 14.74 -9.32 -13.54
N ALA A 200 14.78 -10.36 -12.71
CA ALA A 200 16.03 -10.97 -12.31
C ALA A 200 16.75 -11.70 -13.46
N ASN A 201 16.05 -11.98 -14.57
CA ASN A 201 16.65 -12.42 -15.84
C ASN A 201 17.16 -11.25 -16.71
N GLY A 202 17.21 -10.03 -16.17
CA GLY A 202 17.65 -8.82 -16.88
C GLY A 202 16.61 -8.23 -17.84
N ALA A 203 15.39 -8.77 -17.86
CA ALA A 203 14.33 -8.32 -18.75
C ALA A 203 13.77 -6.94 -18.35
N ARG A 204 13.17 -6.26 -19.32
CA ARG A 204 12.46 -4.99 -19.13
C ARG A 204 11.07 -5.03 -19.76
N ILE A 205 10.15 -4.24 -19.22
CA ILE A 205 8.81 -4.08 -19.83
C ILE A 205 8.87 -3.08 -20.98
N LEU A 206 9.68 -2.03 -20.83
CA LEU A 206 9.94 -1.01 -21.84
C LEU A 206 11.45 -0.89 -22.10
N ASP A 207 11.83 -0.67 -23.35
CA ASP A 207 13.21 -0.37 -23.74
C ASP A 207 13.60 1.08 -23.40
N GLU A 208 14.84 1.46 -23.68
CA GLU A 208 15.36 2.82 -23.43
C GLU A 208 14.62 3.90 -24.24
N GLN A 209 13.88 3.52 -25.28
CA GLN A 209 13.08 4.41 -26.11
C GLN A 209 11.59 4.39 -25.71
N GLY A 210 11.22 3.68 -24.64
CA GLY A 210 9.86 3.58 -24.13
C GLY A 210 8.95 2.65 -24.96
N ARG A 211 9.51 1.81 -25.83
CA ARG A 211 8.75 0.83 -26.62
C ARG A 211 8.60 -0.49 -25.83
N PRO A 212 7.54 -1.27 -26.05
CA PRO A 212 7.39 -2.58 -25.41
C PRO A 212 8.57 -3.50 -25.70
N ALA A 213 9.22 -3.99 -24.64
CA ALA A 213 10.36 -4.92 -24.68
C ALA A 213 9.96 -6.37 -24.32
N VAL A 214 8.65 -6.64 -24.18
CA VAL A 214 8.11 -7.93 -23.72
C VAL A 214 8.31 -9.10 -24.70
N THR A 215 8.81 -8.83 -25.90
CA THR A 215 9.15 -9.85 -26.91
C THR A 215 10.66 -10.08 -27.04
N GLU A 216 11.48 -9.40 -26.25
CA GLU A 216 12.93 -9.61 -26.23
C GLU A 216 13.27 -10.93 -25.53
N ASP A 217 14.38 -11.56 -25.93
CA ASP A 217 14.82 -12.88 -25.45
C ASP A 217 14.83 -12.95 -23.92
N ALA A 218 15.39 -11.94 -23.23
CA ALA A 218 15.43 -11.91 -21.77
C ALA A 218 14.03 -11.98 -21.12
N PHE A 219 13.03 -11.31 -21.71
CA PHE A 219 11.66 -11.35 -21.21
C PHE A 219 11.01 -12.71 -21.49
N VAL A 220 11.16 -13.21 -22.72
CA VAL A 220 10.62 -14.52 -23.14
C VAL A 220 11.21 -15.65 -22.31
N ASP A 221 12.52 -15.64 -22.08
CA ASP A 221 13.24 -16.61 -21.26
C ASP A 221 12.79 -16.54 -19.79
N GLY A 222 12.59 -15.33 -19.26
CA GLY A 222 12.05 -15.14 -17.91
C GLY A 222 10.64 -15.71 -17.77
N VAL A 223 9.76 -15.47 -18.77
CA VAL A 223 8.42 -16.09 -18.80
C VAL A 223 8.53 -17.62 -18.90
N ALA A 224 9.41 -18.13 -19.75
CA ALA A 224 9.62 -19.56 -19.92
C ALA A 224 10.10 -20.23 -18.62
N TRP A 225 11.04 -19.60 -17.93
CA TRP A 225 11.54 -20.04 -16.63
C TRP A 225 10.39 -20.13 -15.60
N VAL A 226 9.57 -19.08 -15.48
CA VAL A 226 8.40 -19.09 -14.58
C VAL A 226 7.41 -20.19 -14.98
N ALA A 227 7.16 -20.36 -16.28
CA ALA A 227 6.27 -21.40 -16.78
C ALA A 227 6.80 -22.80 -16.44
N ASP A 228 8.10 -23.02 -16.50
CA ASP A 228 8.74 -24.30 -16.21
C ASP A 228 8.66 -24.66 -14.73
N ILE A 229 8.66 -23.68 -13.80
CA ILE A 229 8.34 -23.93 -12.38
C ILE A 229 6.97 -24.63 -12.22
N PHE A 230 5.96 -24.20 -12.99
CA PHE A 230 4.63 -24.82 -12.93
C PHE A 230 4.55 -26.13 -13.73
N LYS A 231 5.15 -26.21 -14.93
CA LYS A 231 5.12 -27.42 -15.77
C LYS A 231 5.82 -28.61 -15.08
N ASN A 232 6.87 -28.34 -14.31
CA ASN A 232 7.59 -29.37 -13.55
C ASN A 232 7.00 -29.63 -12.16
N GLU A 233 5.83 -29.03 -11.86
CA GLU A 233 5.13 -29.17 -10.57
C GLU A 233 5.96 -28.71 -9.36
N TYR A 234 6.96 -27.83 -9.55
CA TYR A 234 7.73 -27.27 -8.45
C TYR A 234 6.90 -26.29 -7.62
N ALA A 235 5.93 -25.63 -8.24
CA ALA A 235 4.91 -24.86 -7.55
C ALA A 235 3.52 -25.45 -7.79
N LEU A 236 2.67 -25.36 -6.77
CA LEU A 236 1.26 -25.67 -6.91
C LEU A 236 0.64 -24.65 -7.87
N LEU A 237 -0.05 -25.13 -8.91
CA LEU A 237 -0.93 -24.29 -9.71
C LEU A 237 -2.19 -23.97 -8.88
N ASP A 238 -2.08 -23.03 -7.96
CA ASP A 238 -3.16 -22.70 -7.02
C ASP A 238 -4.36 -22.07 -7.76
N THR A 239 -5.51 -22.74 -7.71
CA THR A 239 -6.80 -22.23 -8.18
C THR A 239 -7.68 -21.68 -7.05
N GLY A 240 -7.12 -21.44 -5.86
CA GLY A 240 -7.76 -20.68 -4.78
C GLY A 240 -8.08 -21.45 -3.50
N GLY A 241 -7.16 -22.28 -2.98
CA GLY A 241 -7.42 -23.08 -1.78
C GLY A 241 -6.29 -23.21 -0.76
N SER A 242 -5.09 -22.72 -1.07
CA SER A 242 -3.91 -22.91 -0.20
C SER A 242 -3.78 -21.81 0.86
N ASN A 243 -3.23 -22.16 2.04
CA ASN A 243 -2.89 -21.19 3.07
C ASN A 243 -1.39 -21.24 3.26
N ILE A 244 -0.69 -20.28 2.65
CA ILE A 244 0.77 -20.22 2.60
C ILE A 244 1.44 -20.39 3.97
N ARG A 245 0.82 -19.89 5.06
CA ARG A 245 1.38 -20.06 6.42
C ARG A 245 1.25 -21.49 6.92
N GLN A 246 0.13 -22.15 6.64
CA GLN A 246 -0.10 -23.55 7.02
C GLN A 246 0.75 -24.47 6.17
N ASP A 247 0.83 -24.23 4.86
CA ASP A 247 1.67 -25.02 3.95
C ASP A 247 3.14 -24.96 4.38
N MET A 248 3.68 -23.75 4.58
CA MET A 248 5.05 -23.55 5.08
C MET A 248 5.31 -24.20 6.45
N ALA A 249 4.33 -24.15 7.37
CA ALA A 249 4.46 -24.78 8.68
C ALA A 249 4.45 -26.31 8.59
N SER A 250 3.59 -26.87 7.74
CA SER A 250 3.48 -28.31 7.50
C SER A 250 4.64 -28.90 6.69
N GLY A 251 5.41 -28.05 6.00
CA GLY A 251 6.50 -28.46 5.12
C GLY A 251 6.05 -29.00 3.77
N ARG A 252 4.81 -28.65 3.37
CA ARG A 252 4.18 -29.01 2.10
C ARG A 252 4.70 -28.15 0.95
#